data_AF-A0A3C1BTV4-F1
#
_entry.id   AF-A0A3C1BTV4-F1
#
_cell.length_a   1.000
_cell.length_b   1.000
_cell.length_c   1.000
_cell.angle_alpha   90.00
_cell.angle_beta   90.00
_cell.angle_gamma   90.00
#
_symmetry.space_group_name_H-M   'P 1'
#
loop_
_entity.id
_entity.type
_entity.pdbx_description
1 polymer ?
#
loop_
_entity_poly.entity_id
_entity_poly.type
_entity_poly.pdbx_seq_one_letter_code
_entity_poly.pdbx_strand_id
1 'polypeptide(L)'
;MTINRKDIPINRPNLSEEDVNKILIVKNGLEDLNLIIQEIEHTYQVLSDTELTDEEIALNRRRLKSLEKLLADINSKVNTAIEKELDKSKLS
;
A
#
# COMPACT_ATOMS: atom_id res chain seq x y z
N MET A 1 -24.99 -22.94 28.76
CA MET A 1 -24.26 -23.71 27.72
C MET A 1 -22.98 -22.98 27.41
N THR A 2 -21.85 -23.54 27.83
CA THR A 2 -20.52 -22.91 27.65
C THR A 2 -20.02 -23.24 26.25
N ILE A 3 -19.84 -22.23 25.40
CA ILE A 3 -19.28 -22.42 24.05
C ILE A 3 -17.81 -22.75 24.23
N ASN A 4 -17.48 -24.03 24.13
CA ASN A 4 -16.12 -24.52 24.13
C ASN A 4 -15.50 -24.13 22.77
N ARG A 5 -14.81 -22.99 22.70
CA ARG A 5 -13.98 -22.63 21.55
C ARG A 5 -12.82 -23.62 21.55
N LYS A 6 -12.96 -24.73 20.82
CA LYS A 6 -11.82 -25.56 20.45
C LYS A 6 -10.85 -24.62 19.75
N ASP A 7 -9.70 -24.37 20.38
CA ASP A 7 -8.57 -23.73 19.75
C ASP A 7 -8.30 -24.51 18.47
N ILE A 8 -8.75 -23.94 17.33
CA ILE A 8 -8.39 -24.46 16.03
C ILE A 8 -6.88 -24.29 16.00
N PRO A 9 -6.09 -25.37 15.97
CA PRO A 9 -4.66 -25.22 15.82
C PRO A 9 -4.48 -24.51 14.49
N ILE A 10 -4.04 -23.25 14.56
CA ILE A 10 -3.55 -22.53 13.39
C ILE A 10 -2.32 -23.33 13.00
N ASN A 11 -2.51 -24.28 12.10
CA ASN A 11 -1.44 -24.97 11.42
C ASN A 11 -0.72 -23.85 10.67
N ARG A 12 0.30 -23.24 11.30
CA ARG A 12 1.16 -22.28 10.63
C ARG A 12 1.95 -23.12 9.65
N PRO A 13 1.63 -23.15 8.34
CA PRO A 13 2.57 -23.74 7.40
C PRO A 13 3.90 -23.02 7.65
N ASN A 14 5.00 -23.78 7.75
CA ASN A 14 6.31 -23.17 7.75
C ASN A 14 6.43 -22.42 6.41
N LEU A 15 6.25 -21.10 6.46
CA LEU A 15 6.38 -20.23 5.30
C LEU A 15 7.78 -20.41 4.76
N SER A 16 7.89 -20.57 3.44
CA SER A 16 9.21 -20.58 2.81
C SER A 16 9.85 -19.20 2.95
N GLU A 17 11.18 -19.13 2.85
CA GLU A 17 11.90 -17.84 2.83
C GLU A 17 11.39 -16.93 1.70
N GLU A 18 10.98 -17.51 0.57
CA GLU A 18 10.33 -16.80 -0.54
C GLU A 18 9.01 -16.15 -0.10
N ASP A 19 8.18 -16.86 0.68
CA ASP A 19 6.89 -16.35 1.16
C ASP A 19 7.07 -15.26 2.21
N VAL A 20 8.04 -15.40 3.12
CA VAL A 20 8.36 -14.37 4.11
C VAL A 20 8.86 -13.10 3.43
N ASN A 21 9.73 -13.22 2.43
CA ASN A 21 10.23 -12.07 1.69
C ASN A 21 9.11 -11.34 0.92
N LYS A 22 8.18 -12.09 0.31
CA LYS A 22 7.00 -11.49 -0.35
C LYS A 22 6.09 -10.77 0.63
N ILE A 23 5.79 -11.37 1.78
CA ILE A 23 4.99 -10.74 2.83
C ILE A 23 5.65 -9.41 3.25
N LEU A 24 6.98 -9.38 3.37
CA LEU A 24 7.72 -8.17 3.70
C LEU A 24 7.61 -7.11 2.60
N ILE A 25 7.73 -7.49 1.32
CA ILE A 25 7.57 -6.59 0.17
C ILE A 25 6.17 -5.98 0.14
N VAL A 26 5.13 -6.80 0.30
CA VAL A 26 3.73 -6.35 0.30
C VAL A 26 3.48 -5.45 1.51
N LYS A 27 3.92 -5.84 2.70
CA LYS A 27 3.78 -5.05 3.92
C LYS A 27 4.43 -3.67 3.76
N ASN A 28 5.69 -3.62 3.34
CA ASN A 28 6.41 -2.35 3.17
C ASN A 28 5.75 -1.50 2.08
N GLY A 29 5.31 -2.11 0.98
CA GLY A 29 4.58 -1.41 -0.07
C GLY A 29 3.25 -0.82 0.42
N LEU A 30 2.51 -1.52 1.30
CA LEU A 30 1.29 -0.98 1.91
C LEU A 30 1.58 0.16 2.90
N GLU A 31 2.67 0.07 3.65
CA GLU A 31 3.14 1.17 4.52
C GLU A 31 3.50 2.40 3.69
N ASP A 32 4.23 2.22 2.59
CA ASP A 32 4.59 3.30 1.65
C ASP A 32 3.35 3.92 0.99
N LEU A 33 2.38 3.10 0.56
CA LEU A 33 1.10 3.60 0.00
C LEU A 33 0.36 4.46 1.02
N ASN A 34 0.30 4.02 2.27
CA ASN A 34 -0.37 4.77 3.33
C ASN A 34 0.30 6.15 3.55
N LEU A 35 1.63 6.21 3.58
CA LEU A 35 2.36 7.47 3.70
C LEU A 35 2.10 8.42 2.53
N ILE A 36 2.05 7.89 1.30
CA ILE A 36 1.78 8.72 0.11
C ILE A 36 0.35 9.27 0.13
N ILE A 37 -0.63 8.45 0.50
CA ILE A 37 -2.03 8.89 0.61
C ILE A 37 -2.13 10.03 1.63
N GLN A 38 -1.49 9.89 2.79
CA GLN A 38 -1.46 10.96 3.80
C GLN A 38 -0.86 12.26 3.26
N GLU A 39 0.22 12.18 2.49
CA GLU A 39 0.83 13.38 1.91
C GLU A 39 -0.01 14.00 0.79
N ILE A 40 -0.72 13.18 0.01
CA ILE A 40 -1.69 13.65 -0.99
C ILE A 40 -2.83 14.40 -0.30
N GLU A 41 -3.42 13.81 0.75
CA GLU A 41 -4.48 14.44 1.55
C GLU A 41 -4.02 15.77 2.15
N HIS A 42 -2.82 15.80 2.73
CA HIS A 42 -2.21 17.02 3.25
C HIS A 42 -2.01 18.08 2.15
N THR A 43 -1.53 17.68 0.97
CA THR A 43 -1.35 18.60 -0.16
C THR A 43 -2.69 19.18 -0.64
N TYR A 44 -3.76 18.38 -0.65
CA TYR A 44 -5.11 18.88 -0.95
C TYR A 44 -5.64 19.84 0.11
N GLN A 45 -5.38 19.58 1.40
CA GLN A 45 -5.76 20.49 2.48
C GLN A 45 -5.06 21.84 2.32
N VAL A 46 -3.75 21.85 2.05
CA VAL A 46 -2.99 23.08 1.76
C VAL A 46 -3.59 23.80 0.56
N LEU A 47 -3.86 23.10 -0.55
CA LEU A 47 -4.46 23.69 -1.75
C LEU A 47 -5.89 24.21 -1.55
N SER A 48 -6.59 23.78 -0.51
CA SER A 48 -7.92 24.28 -0.17
C SER A 48 -7.90 25.60 0.62
N ASP A 49 -6.72 26.02 1.08
CA ASP A 49 -6.54 27.30 1.75
C ASP A 49 -6.64 28.47 0.77
N THR A 50 -7.44 29.47 1.13
CA THR A 50 -7.77 30.63 0.29
C THR A 50 -6.66 31.68 0.22
N GLU A 51 -5.62 31.57 1.07
CA GLU A 51 -4.54 32.57 1.16
C GLU A 51 -3.28 32.21 0.35
N LEU A 52 -3.28 31.11 -0.41
CA LEU A 52 -2.11 30.73 -1.21
C LEU A 52 -1.86 31.68 -2.39
N THR A 53 -0.60 32.00 -2.61
CA THR A 53 -0.13 32.68 -3.83
C THR A 53 -0.18 31.74 -5.04
N ASP A 54 -0.23 32.31 -6.25
CA ASP A 54 -0.18 31.54 -7.50
C ASP A 54 1.07 30.64 -7.61
N GLU A 55 2.20 31.10 -7.05
CA GLU A 55 3.44 30.33 -7.01
C GLU A 55 3.32 29.11 -6.09
N GLU A 56 2.73 29.26 -4.92
CA GLU A 56 2.48 28.16 -3.96
C GLU A 56 1.46 27.16 -4.51
N ILE A 57 0.42 27.64 -5.20
CA ILE A 57 -0.54 26.78 -5.90
C ILE A 57 0.18 25.96 -6.97
N ALA A 58 1.02 26.59 -7.80
CA ALA A 58 1.77 25.91 -8.84
C ALA A 58 2.75 24.87 -8.26
N LEU A 59 3.41 25.19 -7.15
CA LEU A 59 4.30 24.28 -6.43
C LEU A 59 3.54 23.05 -5.91
N ASN A 60 2.44 23.26 -5.19
CA ASN A 60 1.65 22.18 -4.61
C ASN A 60 1.00 21.29 -5.68
N ARG A 61 0.59 21.85 -6.82
CA ARG A 61 0.13 21.05 -7.98
C ARG A 61 1.22 20.16 -8.56
N ARG A 62 2.46 20.66 -8.66
CA ARG A 62 3.60 19.84 -9.10
C ARG A 62 3.91 18.73 -8.09
N ARG A 63 3.86 19.05 -6.80
CA ARG A 63 4.04 18.08 -5.71
C ARG A 63 2.99 16.96 -5.80
N LEU A 64 1.71 17.32 -5.95
CA LEU A 64 0.61 16.37 -6.10
C LEU A 64 0.85 15.40 -7.26
N LYS A 65 1.22 15.93 -8.44
CA LYS A 65 1.52 15.10 -9.62
C LYS A 65 2.67 14.10 -9.37
N SER A 66 3.68 14.50 -8.62
CA SER A 66 4.79 13.62 -8.23
C SER A 66 4.34 12.52 -7.26
N LEU A 67 3.48 12.85 -6.30
CA LEU A 67 2.92 11.90 -5.34
C LEU A 67 2.00 10.88 -6.03
N GLU A 68 1.15 11.32 -6.95
CA GLU A 68 0.29 10.44 -7.75
C GLU A 68 1.12 9.44 -8.58
N LYS A 69 2.25 9.89 -9.14
CA LYS A 69 3.17 9.00 -9.85
C LYS A 69 3.80 7.96 -8.91
N LEU A 70 4.28 8.38 -7.74
CA LEU A 70 4.85 7.46 -6.75
C LEU A 70 3.82 6.43 -6.26
N LEU A 71 2.57 6.87 -6.05
CA LEU A 71 1.45 5.98 -5.70
C LEU A 71 1.26 4.89 -6.76
N ALA A 72 1.22 5.28 -8.04
CA ALA A 72 1.07 4.35 -9.15
C ALA A 72 2.23 3.34 -9.22
N ASP A 73 3.47 3.82 -9.02
CA ASP A 73 4.68 2.98 -9.05
C ASP A 73 4.68 1.94 -7.91
N ILE A 74 4.33 2.34 -6.68
CA ILE A 74 4.26 1.41 -5.54
C ILE A 74 3.11 0.44 -5.70
N ASN A 75 1.94 0.92 -6.14
CA ASN A 75 0.80 0.05 -6.40
C ASN A 75 1.14 -1.02 -7.45
N SER A 76 1.86 -0.67 -8.51
CA SER A 76 2.34 -1.63 -9.50
C SER A 76 3.26 -2.70 -8.89
N LYS A 77 4.20 -2.31 -8.01
CA LYS A 77 5.10 -3.25 -7.32
C LYS A 77 4.35 -4.20 -6.40
N VAL A 78 3.38 -3.68 -5.63
CA VAL A 78 2.53 -4.48 -4.74
C VAL A 78 1.69 -5.47 -5.56
N ASN A 79 1.02 -4.99 -6.61
CA ASN A 79 0.20 -5.85 -7.46
C ASN A 79 1.04 -6.92 -8.17
N THR A 80 2.25 -6.60 -8.63
CA THR A 80 3.16 -7.60 -9.21
C THR A 80 3.57 -8.68 -8.21
N ALA A 81 3.79 -8.31 -6.95
CA ALA A 81 4.11 -9.27 -5.89
C ALA A 81 2.91 -10.19 -5.58
N ILE A 82 1.68 -9.67 -5.71
CA ILE A 82 0.43 -10.41 -5.49
C ILE A 82 0.05 -11.28 -6.71
N GLU A 83 0.12 -10.76 -7.94
CA GLU A 83 -0.31 -11.47 -9.16
C GLU A 83 0.53 -12.72 -9.46
N LYS A 84 1.81 -12.73 -9.07
CA LYS A 84 2.66 -13.93 -9.16
C LYS A 84 2.13 -15.14 -8.36
N GLU A 85 1.18 -14.97 -7.43
CA GLU A 85 0.49 -16.05 -6.72
C GLU A 85 -0.74 -16.59 -7.47
N LEU A 86 -1.54 -15.71 -8.10
CA LEU A 86 -2.77 -16.11 -8.80
C LEU A 86 -2.51 -16.97 -10.04
N ASP A 87 -1.36 -16.82 -10.68
CA ASP A 87 -0.96 -17.68 -11.80
C ASP A 87 -0.37 -19.02 -11.35
N LYS A 88 0.27 -19.11 -10.17
CA LYS A 88 0.76 -20.39 -9.63
C LYS A 88 -0.39 -21.30 -9.15
N SER A 89 -1.49 -20.73 -8.70
CA SER A 89 -2.68 -21.47 -8.26
C SER A 89 -3.53 -22.06 -9.40
N LYS A 90 -3.26 -21.70 -10.66
CA LYS A 90 -3.90 -22.30 -11.85
C LYS A 90 -3.09 -23.44 -12.49
N LEU A 91 -1.91 -23.74 -11.96
CA LEU A 91 -1.01 -24.80 -12.44
C LEU A 91 -0.92 -26.01 -11.49
N SER A 92 -1.76 -26.05 -10.45
CA SER A 92 -1.95 -27.18 -9.53
C SER A 92 -3.33 -27.80 -9.74
#